data_AF-A0A086ZHC1-F1
#
_entry.id   AF-A0A086ZHC1-F1
#
_cell.length_a   1.000
_cell.length_b   1.000
_cell.length_c   1.000
_cell.angle_alpha   90.00
_cell.angle_beta   90.00
_cell.angle_gamma   90.00
#
_symmetry.space_group_name_H-M   'P 1'
#
loop_
_entity.id
_entity.type
_entity.pdbx_description
1 polymer ?
#
loop_
_entity_poly.entity_id
_entity_poly.type
_entity_poly.pdbx_seq_one_letter_code
_entity_poly.pdbx_strand_id
1 'polypeptide(L)'
;MPVCLHPRVLEKRPWLDEKEIVAAWTDAARMLPRQGGYEPDQMLAVGWDWHGRLTEMIAYAGMEDDEWIIFHVAPARKKFLAEMRFSESEIRQLLGRR
;
A
#
# COMPACT_ATOMS: atom_id res chain seq x y z
N MET A 1 6.13 7.66 -13.78
CA MET A 1 5.23 7.93 -12.65
C MET A 1 6.09 8.06 -11.39
N PRO A 2 6.47 9.29 -10.98
CA PRO A 2 7.14 9.50 -9.70
C PRO A 2 6.28 9.00 -8.54
N VAL A 3 6.93 8.41 -7.54
CA VAL A 3 6.29 7.90 -6.33
C VAL A 3 7.08 8.42 -5.15
N CYS A 4 6.40 9.15 -4.28
CA CYS A 4 6.97 9.82 -3.13
C CYS A 4 6.37 9.26 -1.83
N LEU A 5 7.16 9.24 -0.77
CA LEU A 5 6.69 8.84 0.56
C LEU A 5 6.42 10.09 1.40
N HIS A 6 5.21 10.20 1.96
CA HIS A 6 4.89 11.29 2.87
C HIS A 6 5.76 11.18 4.15
N PRO A 7 6.42 12.25 4.62
CA PRO A 7 7.36 12.21 5.76
C PRO A 7 6.83 11.51 7.02
N ARG A 8 5.55 11.77 7.35
CA ARG A 8 4.80 11.10 8.44
C ARG A 8 4.91 9.57 8.49
N VAL A 9 5.13 8.90 7.34
CA VAL A 9 5.28 7.44 7.33
C VAL A 9 6.56 7.04 8.07
N LEU A 10 7.69 7.66 7.73
CA LEU A 10 8.99 7.38 8.35
C LEU A 10 9.05 7.89 9.79
N GLU A 11 8.41 9.02 10.11
CA GLU A 11 8.30 9.50 11.49
C GLU A 11 7.65 8.47 12.43
N LYS A 12 6.60 7.80 11.95
CA LYS A 12 5.89 6.77 12.73
C LYS A 12 6.61 5.43 12.73
N ARG A 13 7.46 5.18 11.73
CA ARG A 13 8.07 3.87 11.45
C ARG A 13 9.47 4.06 10.87
N PRO A 14 10.41 4.53 11.70
CA PRO A 14 11.77 4.88 11.24
C PRO A 14 12.59 3.67 10.79
N TRP A 15 12.10 2.45 11.02
CA TRP A 15 12.72 1.21 10.56
C TRP A 15 12.30 0.79 9.14
N LEU A 16 11.40 1.52 8.48
CA LEU A 16 11.05 1.25 7.08
C LEU A 16 12.08 1.91 6.15
N ASP A 17 12.42 1.24 5.05
CA ASP A 17 13.22 1.82 3.97
C ASP A 17 12.29 2.39 2.89
N GLU A 18 12.47 3.65 2.54
CA GLU A 18 11.70 4.30 1.47
C GLU A 18 11.84 3.56 0.13
N LYS A 19 13.03 3.05 -0.19
CA LYS A 19 13.27 2.31 -1.44
C LYS A 19 12.48 1.01 -1.47
N GLU A 20 12.37 0.33 -0.33
CA GLU A 20 11.58 -0.90 -0.19
C GLU A 20 10.09 -0.60 -0.42
N ILE A 21 9.57 0.49 0.15
CA ILE A 21 8.17 0.90 -0.01
C ILE A 21 7.88 1.26 -1.47
N VAL A 22 8.74 2.04 -2.10
CA VAL A 22 8.59 2.43 -3.51
C VAL A 22 8.65 1.19 -4.40
N ALA A 23 9.57 0.26 -4.16
CA ALA A 23 9.63 -1.00 -4.90
C ALA A 23 8.34 -1.83 -4.72
N ALA A 24 7.84 -1.95 -3.48
CA ALA A 24 6.59 -2.66 -3.20
C ALA A 24 5.37 -2.02 -3.89
N TRP A 25 5.36 -0.70 -4.04
CA TRP A 25 4.34 0.03 -4.79
C TRP A 25 4.44 -0.23 -6.29
N THR A 26 5.65 -0.11 -6.87
CA THR A 26 5.88 -0.35 -8.29
C THR A 26 5.51 -1.77 -8.71
N ASP A 27 5.85 -2.75 -7.87
CA ASP A 27 5.57 -4.17 -8.09
C ASP A 27 4.29 -4.64 -7.37
N ALA A 28 3.34 -3.74 -7.11
CA ALA A 28 2.14 -4.06 -6.37
C ALA A 28 1.35 -5.21 -7.04
N ALA A 29 1.00 -6.21 -6.23
CA ALA A 29 0.21 -7.37 -6.63
C ALA A 29 -1.19 -6.97 -7.12
N ARG A 30 -1.73 -5.91 -6.52
CA ARG A 30 -3.04 -5.35 -6.83
C ARG A 30 -3.03 -3.87 -6.49
N MET A 31 -3.68 -3.08 -7.32
CA MET A 31 -3.99 -1.67 -7.07
C MET A 31 -5.44 -1.39 -7.46
N LEU A 32 -6.15 -0.58 -6.67
CA LEU A 32 -7.48 -0.10 -7.02
C LEU A 32 -7.87 1.22 -6.34
N PRO A 33 -8.73 2.04 -6.97
CA PRO A 33 -9.27 3.24 -6.34
C PRO A 33 -10.09 2.90 -5.09
N ARG A 34 -9.79 3.59 -3.99
CA ARG A 34 -10.48 3.40 -2.72
C ARG A 34 -11.91 3.96 -2.80
N GLN A 35 -12.88 3.18 -2.34
CA GLN A 35 -14.28 3.58 -2.35
C GLN A 35 -14.64 4.33 -1.06
N GLY A 36 -15.41 5.42 -1.14
CA GLY A 36 -15.94 6.10 0.06
C GLY A 36 -15.89 7.64 0.05
N GLY A 37 -15.59 8.28 -1.08
CA GLY A 37 -15.60 9.75 -1.18
C GLY A 37 -14.51 10.40 -0.33
N TYR A 38 -13.28 9.91 -0.44
CA TYR A 38 -12.14 10.50 0.26
C TYR A 38 -11.68 11.74 -0.50
N GLU A 39 -11.31 12.78 0.24
CA GLU A 39 -10.68 13.99 -0.31
C GLU A 39 -9.29 14.13 0.31
N PRO A 40 -8.20 14.03 -0.48
CA PRO A 40 -8.16 13.67 -1.91
C PRO A 40 -8.53 12.21 -2.18
N ASP A 41 -8.86 11.89 -3.45
CA ASP A 41 -9.09 10.52 -3.91
C ASP A 41 -7.88 9.63 -3.59
N GLN A 42 -8.17 8.41 -3.11
CA GLN A 42 -7.14 7.49 -2.63
C GLN A 42 -6.99 6.27 -3.53
N MET A 43 -5.76 5.81 -3.68
CA MET A 43 -5.40 4.56 -4.33
C MET A 43 -4.94 3.55 -3.27
N LEU A 44 -5.53 2.36 -3.29
CA LEU A 44 -5.07 1.23 -2.48
C LEU A 44 -4.07 0.40 -3.26
N ALA A 45 -2.99 -0.02 -2.62
CA ALA A 45 -2.05 -0.97 -3.17
C ALA A 45 -1.68 -2.03 -2.13
N VAL A 46 -1.37 -3.24 -2.60
CA VAL A 46 -0.75 -4.28 -1.77
C VAL A 46 0.41 -4.90 -2.54
N GLY A 47 1.56 -5.01 -1.88
CA GLY A 47 2.80 -5.55 -2.45
C GLY A 47 3.61 -6.29 -1.40
N TRP A 48 4.66 -7.00 -1.80
CA TRP A 48 5.58 -7.64 -0.87
C TRP A 48 6.77 -6.73 -0.60
N ASP A 49 7.16 -6.65 0.66
CA ASP A 49 8.39 -6.02 1.07
C ASP A 49 9.59 -6.97 0.86
N TRP A 50 10.82 -6.49 1.04
CA TRP A 50 12.04 -7.29 0.83
C TRP A 50 12.19 -8.43 1.84
N HIS A 51 11.44 -8.39 2.93
CA HIS A 51 11.34 -9.46 3.91
C HIS A 51 10.25 -10.49 3.57
N GLY A 52 9.60 -10.37 2.41
CA GLY A 52 8.53 -11.25 1.97
C GLY A 52 7.22 -11.05 2.75
N ARG A 53 7.08 -9.95 3.48
CA ARG A 53 5.83 -9.61 4.19
C ARG A 53 4.91 -8.87 3.23
N LEU A 54 3.64 -9.24 3.26
CA LEU A 54 2.62 -8.52 2.51
C LEU A 54 2.35 -7.17 3.18
N THR A 55 2.43 -6.09 2.40
CA THR A 55 2.36 -4.70 2.85
C THR A 55 1.21 -3.99 2.16
N GLU A 56 0.30 -3.43 2.96
CA GLU A 56 -0.76 -2.52 2.51
C GLU A 56 -0.21 -1.09 2.39
N MET A 57 -0.57 -0.40 1.31
CA MET A 57 -0.18 0.98 1.02
C MET A 57 -1.41 1.78 0.59
N ILE A 58 -1.46 3.04 1.00
CA ILE A 58 -2.47 4.00 0.52
C ILE A 58 -1.74 5.25 0.06
N ALA A 59 -2.08 5.69 -1.15
CA ALA A 59 -1.58 6.91 -1.74
C ALA A 59 -2.72 7.83 -2.19
N TYR A 60 -2.40 9.09 -2.44
CA TYR A 60 -3.22 10.03 -3.19
C TYR A 60 -2.37 10.66 -4.30
N ALA A 61 -3.01 11.23 -5.32
CA ALA A 61 -2.31 11.90 -6.41
C ALA A 61 -1.62 13.17 -5.91
N GLY A 62 -0.37 13.37 -6.34
CA GLY A 62 0.42 14.56 -6.01
C GLY A 62 -0.03 15.81 -6.75
N MET A 63 0.77 16.88 -6.64
CA MET A 63 0.51 18.13 -7.38
C MET A 63 1.09 18.08 -8.79
N GLU A 64 2.10 17.23 -9.02
CA GLU A 64 2.66 16.98 -10.34
C GLU A 64 1.85 15.90 -11.07
N ASP A 65 1.77 16.01 -12.41
CA ASP A 65 1.11 15.00 -13.24
C ASP A 65 1.77 13.64 -13.02
N ASP A 66 0.95 12.60 -12.85
CA ASP A 66 1.40 11.23 -12.63
C ASP A 66 2.28 11.05 -11.37
N GLU A 67 2.15 11.90 -10.34
CA GLU A 67 2.77 11.68 -9.03
C GLU A 67 1.84 10.93 -8.07
N TRP A 68 2.38 9.97 -7.33
CA TRP A 68 1.69 9.36 -6.18
C TRP A 68 2.42 9.67 -4.88
N ILE A 69 1.65 10.08 -3.87
CA ILE A 69 2.15 10.33 -2.51
C ILE A 69 1.61 9.24 -1.58
N ILE A 70 2.47 8.29 -1.21
CA ILE A 70 2.14 7.23 -0.24
C ILE A 70 2.14 7.83 1.16
N PHE A 71 1.01 7.77 1.86
CA PHE A 71 0.86 8.35 3.21
C PHE A 71 0.51 7.33 4.29
N HIS A 72 0.17 6.10 3.90
CA HIS A 72 -0.01 4.97 4.79
C HIS A 72 0.70 3.76 4.22
N VAL A 73 1.44 3.09 5.10
CA VAL A 73 2.08 1.80 4.86
C VAL A 73 1.75 0.95 6.07
N ALA A 74 1.50 -0.35 5.96
CA ALA A 74 1.43 -1.29 7.10
C ALA A 74 1.54 -2.75 6.65
N PRO A 75 1.82 -3.70 7.56
CA PRO A 75 1.58 -5.10 7.26
C PRO A 75 0.11 -5.29 6.88
N ALA A 76 -0.14 -5.98 5.77
CA ALA A 76 -1.47 -6.17 5.21
C ALA A 76 -2.37 -6.91 6.20
N ARG A 77 -3.57 -6.37 6.41
CA ARG A 77 -4.59 -6.96 7.30
C ARG A 77 -5.75 -7.53 6.51
N LYS A 78 -6.43 -8.53 7.08
CA LYS A 78 -7.64 -9.14 6.49
C LYS A 78 -8.66 -8.09 6.01
N LYS A 79 -8.90 -7.03 6.80
CA LYS A 79 -9.85 -5.97 6.44
C LYS A 79 -9.42 -5.21 5.18
N PHE A 80 -8.14 -4.88 5.06
CA PHE A 80 -7.62 -4.17 3.89
C PHE A 80 -7.67 -5.05 2.64
N LEU A 81 -7.27 -6.32 2.75
CA LEU A 81 -7.39 -7.27 1.64
C LEU A 81 -8.85 -7.47 1.20
N ALA A 82 -9.79 -7.51 2.14
CA ALA A 82 -11.22 -7.54 1.80
C ALA A 82 -11.67 -6.26 1.07
N GLU A 83 -11.21 -5.08 1.51
CA GLU A 83 -11.45 -3.80 0.82
C GLU A 83 -10.86 -3.82 -0.61
N MET A 84 -9.72 -4.49 -0.79
CA MET A 84 -9.09 -4.73 -2.09
C MET A 84 -9.71 -5.89 -2.89
N ARG A 85 -10.90 -6.36 -2.50
CA ARG A 85 -11.69 -7.39 -3.20
C ARG A 85 -10.98 -8.75 -3.31
N PHE A 86 -10.10 -9.09 -2.38
CA PHE A 86 -9.64 -10.48 -2.25
C PHE A 86 -10.75 -11.32 -1.64
N SER A 87 -10.97 -12.51 -2.20
CA SER A 87 -11.86 -13.53 -1.64
C SER A 87 -11.31 -14.10 -0.32
N GLU A 88 -12.18 -14.73 0.47
CA GLU A 88 -11.75 -15.33 1.74
C GLU A 88 -10.67 -16.40 1.57
N SER A 89 -10.71 -17.16 0.48
CA SER A 89 -9.71 -18.18 0.16
C SER A 89 -8.35 -17.55 -0.18
N GLU A 90 -8.33 -16.49 -1.01
CA GLU A 90 -7.11 -15.74 -1.31
C GLU A 90 -6.52 -15.13 -0.03
N ILE A 91 -7.35 -14.48 0.80
CA ILE A 91 -6.89 -13.90 2.07
C ILE A 91 -6.27 -14.97 2.98
N ARG A 92 -6.89 -16.15 3.05
CA ARG A 92 -6.36 -17.27 3.84
C ARG A 92 -5.01 -17.75 3.30
N GLN A 93 -4.82 -17.79 1.99
CA GLN A 93 -3.53 -18.17 1.39
C GLN A 93 -2.44 -17.12 1.63
N LEU A 94 -2.81 -15.83 1.53
CA LEU A 94 -1.88 -14.71 1.68
C LEU A 94 -1.43 -14.50 3.14
N LEU A 95 -2.34 -14.63 4.10
CA LEU A 95 -2.04 -14.41 5.52
C LEU A 95 -1.71 -15.72 6.27
N GLY A 96 -2.03 -16.87 5.68
CA GLY A 96 -1.92 -18.20 6.29
C GLY A 96 -0.67 -18.95 5.86
N ARG A 97 0.47 -18.56 6.42
CA ARG A 97 1.52 -19.49 6.86
C ARG A 97 1.92 -19.08 8.27
N ARG A 98 1.17 -19.58 9.25
CA ARG A 98 1.62 -19.79 10.62
C ARG A 98 1.31 -21.23 10.98
#